data_AF-A0A7R9IWK1-F1
#
_entry.id   AF-A0A7R9IWK1-F1
#
_cell.length_a   1.000
_cell.length_b   1.000
_cell.length_c   1.000
_cell.angle_alpha   90.00
_cell.angle_beta   90.00
_cell.angle_gamma   90.00
#
_symmetry.space_group_name_H-M   'P 1'
#
loop_
_entity.id
_entity.type
_entity.pdbx_description
1 polymer ?
#
loop_
_entity_poly.entity_id
_entity_poly.type
_entity_poly.pdbx_seq_one_letter_code
_entity_poly.pdbx_strand_id
1 'polypeptide(L)'
;MLEVDKNNLLGIGNLSPIDVLDLTKPKAQTPQDRMQHFLSMVHDFCYHILGNTGPSFGRDLYQLQGLAPGLVASVFDNLEYIPDYRLRPIVRVFLKPFICSCPPAFYETVILPVLTHFFPYMFVRLSSKWQYITQLYDSGGIDDEQADTQEVLEATLTRTLTREYMDVMKVALIGGASSGELDRAADMDQDMDRTETSRSSLQSEVISELGSLLLRSEATCQAILLCLLRALSWHDTIASLKATFLVAPVVRHLFSDHSLTPQVAAHIMTCVLQGLALHGQHEANQGSLLVLGVQMYEILRPKFINILEVMNQIPNCSPQDIQKLDDKILMSTCKTHNKVDKNKKEIFKRLTNQLVGRSVGQLFRKEVQIADLPRLELPNKQKPPIEENTSGQDIGLCRLFKT
;
A
#
# COMPACT_ATOMS: atom_id res chain seq x y z
N MET A 1 -5.47 -23.22 4.48
CA MET A 1 -5.94 -22.07 5.27
C MET A 1 -7.12 -22.53 6.12
N LEU A 2 -7.26 -22.03 7.34
CA LEU A 2 -8.41 -22.37 8.19
C LEU A 2 -9.66 -21.67 7.65
N GLU A 3 -10.82 -22.32 7.76
CA GLU A 3 -12.08 -21.75 7.25
C GLU A 3 -12.45 -20.45 7.96
N VAL A 4 -12.10 -20.32 9.24
CA VAL A 4 -12.27 -19.08 10.01
C VAL A 4 -11.45 -17.94 9.40
N ASP A 5 -10.20 -18.20 9.01
CA ASP A 5 -9.33 -17.19 8.39
C ASP A 5 -9.86 -16.78 7.02
N LYS A 6 -10.36 -17.75 6.24
CA LYS A 6 -11.00 -17.51 4.94
C LYS A 6 -12.22 -16.59 5.09
N ASN A 7 -13.10 -16.90 6.03
CA ASN A 7 -14.31 -16.11 6.28
C ASN A 7 -13.99 -14.69 6.74
N ASN A 8 -13.00 -14.55 7.63
CA ASN A 8 -12.51 -13.25 8.08
C ASN A 8 -11.97 -12.41 6.91
N LEU A 9 -11.21 -13.01 5.99
CA LEU A 9 -10.69 -12.31 4.81
C LEU A 9 -11.78 -11.90 3.83
N LEU A 10 -12.84 -12.69 3.70
CA LEU A 10 -13.99 -12.41 2.83
C LEU A 10 -15.01 -11.46 3.47
N GLY A 11 -14.82 -11.05 4.73
CA GLY A 11 -15.79 -10.23 5.46
C GLY A 11 -17.09 -10.97 5.79
N ILE A 12 -17.11 -12.30 5.63
CA ILE A 12 -18.22 -13.16 6.03
C ILE A 12 -18.07 -13.33 7.55
N GLY A 13 -18.75 -12.48 8.32
CA GLY A 13 -18.73 -12.57 9.79
C GLY A 13 -19.04 -14.00 10.23
N ASN A 14 -18.42 -14.46 11.33
CA ASN A 14 -18.70 -15.79 11.87
C ASN A 14 -20.22 -15.94 12.11
N LEU A 15 -20.90 -16.68 11.23
CA LEU A 15 -22.37 -16.83 11.19
C LEU A 15 -22.95 -17.62 12.38
N SER A 16 -22.24 -17.70 13.48
CA SER A 16 -22.74 -18.29 14.72
C SER A 16 -22.11 -17.53 15.89
N PRO A 17 -22.93 -16.89 16.75
CA PRO A 17 -22.50 -16.61 18.11
C PRO A 17 -22.12 -17.97 18.68
N ILE A 18 -20.82 -18.20 18.87
CA ILE A 18 -20.36 -19.37 19.59
C ILE A 18 -20.86 -19.14 21.01
N ASP A 19 -21.92 -19.83 21.39
CA ASP A 19 -22.30 -19.92 22.79
C ASP A 19 -21.20 -20.74 23.48
N VAL A 20 -20.20 -20.05 24.02
CA VAL A 20 -19.03 -20.64 24.69
C VAL A 20 -19.47 -21.49 25.90
N LEU A 21 -20.72 -21.35 26.34
CA LEU A 21 -21.34 -22.05 27.46
C LEU A 21 -22.18 -23.27 27.03
N ASP A 22 -22.38 -23.52 25.73
CA ASP A 22 -23.08 -24.70 25.24
C ASP A 22 -22.17 -25.95 25.30
N LEU A 23 -22.08 -26.53 26.50
CA LEU A 23 -21.39 -27.80 26.78
C LEU A 23 -22.01 -29.00 26.02
N THR A 24 -23.15 -28.84 25.36
CA THR A 24 -23.80 -29.92 24.58
C THR A 24 -23.30 -30.01 23.14
N LYS A 25 -22.56 -29.00 22.67
CA LYS A 25 -21.88 -28.99 21.36
C LYS A 25 -20.40 -28.64 21.50
N PRO A 26 -19.56 -29.51 22.10
CA PRO A 26 -18.14 -29.40 21.87
C PRO A 26 -17.94 -29.59 20.37
N LYS A 27 -17.53 -28.54 19.64
CA LYS A 27 -16.96 -28.73 18.30
C LYS A 27 -15.72 -29.59 18.50
N ALA A 28 -15.88 -30.91 18.39
CA ALA A 28 -14.77 -31.82 18.33
C ALA A 28 -14.02 -31.45 17.03
N GLN A 29 -12.99 -30.62 17.17
CA GLN A 29 -12.13 -30.24 16.05
C GLN A 29 -11.70 -31.52 15.37
N THR A 30 -11.92 -31.61 14.07
CA THR A 30 -11.54 -32.79 13.30
C THR A 30 -10.02 -32.96 13.37
N PRO A 31 -9.47 -34.18 13.22
CA PRO A 31 -8.02 -34.36 13.15
C PRO A 31 -7.36 -33.47 12.09
N GLN A 32 -8.05 -33.22 10.98
CA GLN A 32 -7.64 -32.29 9.94
C GLN A 32 -7.58 -30.85 10.45
N ASP A 33 -8.62 -30.36 11.13
CA ASP A 33 -8.63 -28.99 11.69
C ASP A 33 -7.48 -28.82 12.69
N ARG A 34 -7.25 -29.81 13.56
CA ARG A 34 -6.15 -29.78 14.54
C ARG A 34 -4.79 -29.71 13.84
N MET A 35 -4.59 -30.51 12.80
CA MET A 35 -3.34 -30.50 12.02
C MET A 35 -3.15 -29.17 11.29
N GLN A 36 -4.20 -28.61 10.68
CA GLN A 36 -4.14 -27.30 10.02
C GLN A 36 -3.78 -26.19 11.02
N HIS A 37 -4.41 -26.19 12.21
CA HIS A 37 -4.07 -25.23 13.27
C HIS A 37 -2.62 -25.42 13.73
N PHE A 38 -2.20 -26.66 13.99
CA PHE A 38 -0.83 -26.95 14.43
C PHE A 38 0.20 -26.43 13.41
N LEU A 39 0.04 -26.78 12.14
CA LEU A 39 0.93 -26.31 11.07
C LEU A 39 0.89 -24.79 10.93
N SER A 40 -0.28 -24.16 11.12
CA SER A 40 -0.37 -22.70 11.16
C SER A 40 0.44 -22.09 12.28
N MET A 41 0.21 -22.57 13.49
CA MET A 41 0.83 -22.02 14.69
C MET A 41 2.35 -22.21 14.65
N VAL A 42 2.83 -23.40 14.29
CA VAL A 42 4.27 -23.66 14.19
C VAL A 42 4.92 -22.72 13.17
N HIS A 43 4.33 -22.61 11.98
CA HIS A 43 4.84 -21.72 10.94
C HIS A 43 4.92 -20.27 11.43
N ASP A 44 3.83 -19.75 12.00
CA ASP A 44 3.76 -18.34 12.40
C ASP A 44 4.69 -18.07 13.59
N PHE A 45 4.78 -18.98 14.56
CA PHE A 45 5.71 -18.86 15.68
C PHE A 45 7.18 -18.90 15.24
N CYS A 46 7.54 -19.73 14.27
CA CYS A 46 8.91 -19.73 13.72
C CYS A 46 9.27 -18.34 13.18
N TYR A 47 8.39 -17.71 12.39
CA TYR A 47 8.66 -16.37 11.86
C TYR A 47 8.57 -15.25 12.90
N HIS A 48 7.76 -15.42 13.94
CA HIS A 48 7.79 -14.51 15.10
C HIS A 48 9.11 -14.61 15.86
N ILE A 49 9.65 -15.81 16.10
CA ILE A 49 10.95 -16.00 16.73
C ILE A 49 12.02 -15.33 15.87
N LEU A 50 12.07 -15.66 14.57
CA LEU A 50 13.03 -15.07 13.64
C LEU A 50 12.91 -13.54 13.57
N GLY A 51 11.69 -12.99 13.50
CA GLY A 51 11.45 -11.55 13.48
C GLY A 51 11.94 -10.82 14.73
N ASN A 52 11.90 -11.47 15.89
CA ASN A 52 12.41 -10.91 17.15
C ASN A 52 13.91 -11.09 17.34
N THR A 53 14.58 -12.00 16.62
CA THR A 53 16.03 -12.21 16.78
C THR A 53 16.84 -10.95 16.47
N GLY A 54 16.46 -10.18 15.46
CA GLY A 54 17.14 -8.93 15.09
C GLY A 54 17.13 -7.91 16.24
N PRO A 55 15.95 -7.50 16.74
CA PRO A 55 15.84 -6.61 17.89
C PRO A 55 16.45 -7.16 19.17
N SER A 56 16.35 -8.47 19.43
CA SER A 56 16.80 -9.07 20.69
C SER A 56 18.31 -9.28 20.78
N PHE A 57 18.95 -9.72 19.71
CA PHE A 57 20.40 -10.03 19.70
C PHE A 57 21.23 -8.95 19.02
N GLY A 58 20.61 -8.05 18.26
CA GLY A 58 21.30 -6.94 17.59
C GLY A 58 22.51 -7.44 16.78
N ARG A 59 23.67 -6.82 17.01
CA ARG A 59 24.93 -7.15 16.35
C ARG A 59 25.31 -8.64 16.45
N ASP A 60 24.98 -9.30 17.55
CA ASP A 60 25.39 -10.69 17.76
C ASP A 60 24.73 -11.66 16.78
N LEU A 61 23.52 -11.35 16.30
CA LEU A 61 22.90 -12.08 15.22
C LEU A 61 23.63 -11.86 13.90
N TYR A 62 23.80 -10.59 13.50
CA TYR A 62 24.30 -10.25 12.16
C TYR A 62 25.78 -10.59 11.93
N GLN A 63 26.56 -10.77 13.00
CA GLN A 63 27.94 -11.24 12.90
C GLN A 63 28.06 -12.77 12.74
N LEU A 64 26.96 -13.53 12.85
CA LEU A 64 27.00 -14.99 12.69
C LEU A 64 27.49 -15.35 11.29
N GLN A 65 28.53 -16.18 11.24
CA GLN A 65 29.06 -16.69 9.99
C GLN A 65 28.01 -17.55 9.28
N GLY A 66 27.80 -17.27 8.00
CA GLY A 66 26.83 -18.01 7.19
C GLY A 66 25.37 -17.65 7.46
N LEU A 67 25.06 -16.56 8.20
CA LEU A 67 23.67 -16.15 8.42
C LEU A 67 22.90 -15.95 7.11
N ALA A 68 23.45 -15.18 6.17
CA ALA A 68 22.80 -14.91 4.89
C ALA A 68 22.56 -16.17 4.04
N PRO A 69 23.58 -17.01 3.74
CA PRO A 69 23.34 -18.25 3.00
C PRO A 69 22.45 -19.24 3.77
N GLY A 70 22.52 -19.26 5.10
CA GLY A 70 21.62 -20.07 5.94
C GLY A 70 20.16 -19.65 5.81
N LEU A 71 19.88 -18.35 5.80
CA LEU A 71 18.53 -17.82 5.58
C LEU A 71 18.04 -18.10 4.15
N VAL A 72 18.91 -17.94 3.15
CA VAL A 72 18.55 -18.22 1.75
C VAL A 72 18.22 -19.70 1.55
N ALA A 73 19.00 -20.61 2.14
CA ALA A 73 18.79 -22.05 2.05
C ALA A 73 17.71 -22.60 2.99
N SER A 74 16.99 -21.74 3.74
CA SER A 74 15.93 -22.17 4.65
C SER A 74 14.66 -21.33 4.46
N VAL A 75 14.65 -20.10 4.98
CA VAL A 75 13.49 -19.20 4.94
C VAL A 75 13.09 -18.81 3.52
N PHE A 76 14.08 -18.58 2.66
CA PHE A 76 13.85 -18.12 1.30
C PHE A 76 14.05 -19.21 0.24
N ASP A 77 14.08 -20.45 0.66
CA ASP A 77 14.11 -21.60 -0.23
C ASP A 77 12.69 -22.02 -0.63
N ASN A 78 12.52 -22.54 -1.84
CA ASN A 78 11.24 -23.10 -2.32
C ASN A 78 10.01 -22.18 -2.15
N LEU A 79 10.21 -20.86 -2.23
CA LEU A 79 9.15 -19.87 -2.00
C LEU A 79 7.99 -20.01 -3.00
N GLU A 80 8.23 -20.54 -4.20
CA GLU A 80 7.23 -20.78 -5.24
C GLU A 80 6.09 -21.70 -4.77
N TYR A 81 6.35 -22.60 -3.82
CA TYR A 81 5.35 -23.52 -3.27
C TYR A 81 4.61 -22.94 -2.05
N ILE A 82 5.07 -21.80 -1.50
CA ILE A 82 4.47 -21.17 -0.34
C ILE A 82 3.26 -20.33 -0.80
N PRO A 83 2.05 -20.53 -0.26
CA PRO A 83 0.88 -19.71 -0.60
C PRO A 83 0.96 -18.33 0.05
N ASP A 84 0.24 -17.33 -0.49
CA ASP A 84 0.37 -15.93 -0.05
C ASP A 84 0.09 -15.75 1.45
N TYR A 85 -0.93 -16.42 1.99
CA TYR A 85 -1.24 -16.32 3.42
C TYR A 85 -0.11 -16.81 4.34
N ARG A 86 0.79 -17.66 3.83
CA ARG A 86 2.03 -18.10 4.52
C ARG A 86 3.23 -17.23 4.20
N LEU A 87 3.29 -16.67 3.00
CA LEU A 87 4.35 -15.74 2.62
C LEU A 87 4.26 -14.42 3.41
N ARG A 88 3.04 -14.00 3.78
CA ARG A 88 2.79 -12.77 4.57
C ARG A 88 3.58 -12.70 5.89
N PRO A 89 3.56 -13.70 6.79
CA PRO A 89 4.45 -13.73 7.96
C PRO A 89 5.93 -13.56 7.63
N ILE A 90 6.42 -14.17 6.55
CA ILE A 90 7.83 -14.00 6.12
C ILE A 90 8.12 -12.54 5.81
N VAL A 91 7.23 -11.89 5.04
CA VAL A 91 7.37 -10.49 4.61
C VAL A 91 7.22 -9.52 5.78
N ARG A 92 6.11 -9.62 6.53
CA ARG A 92 5.72 -8.64 7.54
C ARG A 92 6.37 -8.88 8.89
N VAL A 93 6.38 -10.13 9.35
CA VAL A 93 6.77 -10.48 10.73
C VAL A 93 8.27 -10.71 10.83
N PHE A 94 8.88 -11.35 9.83
CA PHE A 94 10.32 -11.62 9.84
C PHE A 94 11.13 -10.54 9.12
N LEU A 95 10.90 -10.33 7.82
CA LEU A 95 11.81 -9.58 6.98
C LEU A 95 11.87 -8.09 7.35
N LYS A 96 10.72 -7.47 7.67
CA LYS A 96 10.66 -6.06 8.08
C LYS A 96 11.54 -5.77 9.33
N PRO A 97 11.35 -6.43 10.49
CA PRO A 97 12.21 -6.18 11.65
C PRO A 97 13.66 -6.64 11.45
N PHE A 98 13.91 -7.67 10.64
CA PHE A 98 15.26 -8.08 10.26
C PHE A 98 16.02 -6.97 9.52
N ILE A 99 15.38 -6.26 8.59
CA ILE A 99 16.01 -5.10 7.93
C ILE A 99 16.17 -3.94 8.91
N CYS A 100 15.12 -3.59 9.66
CA CYS A 100 15.14 -2.46 10.60
C CYS A 100 16.22 -2.58 11.68
N SER A 101 16.53 -3.81 12.12
CA SER A 101 17.43 -4.03 13.25
C SER A 101 18.88 -4.26 12.83
N CYS A 102 19.16 -4.28 11.53
CA CYS A 102 20.49 -4.57 11.02
C CYS A 102 21.40 -3.34 11.09
N PRO A 103 22.56 -3.41 11.77
CA PRO A 103 23.54 -2.33 11.75
C PRO A 103 24.14 -2.15 10.35
N PRO A 104 24.51 -0.92 9.93
CA PRO A 104 25.05 -0.66 8.59
C PRO A 104 26.27 -1.51 8.20
N ALA A 105 27.11 -1.86 9.19
CA ALA A 105 28.27 -2.72 9.00
C ALA A 105 27.96 -4.11 8.41
N PHE A 106 26.71 -4.56 8.44
CA PHE A 106 26.28 -5.86 7.94
C PHE A 106 25.30 -5.77 6.75
N TYR A 107 25.08 -4.57 6.18
CA TYR A 107 24.21 -4.41 5.02
C TYR A 107 24.72 -5.19 3.82
N GLU A 108 25.99 -5.04 3.47
CA GLU A 108 26.58 -5.74 2.32
C GLU A 108 26.73 -7.26 2.55
N THR A 109 27.04 -7.67 3.78
CA THR A 109 27.34 -9.08 4.08
C THR A 109 26.10 -9.91 4.39
N VAL A 110 25.02 -9.28 4.87
CA VAL A 110 23.80 -9.98 5.31
C VAL A 110 22.56 -9.55 4.54
N ILE A 111 22.23 -8.26 4.54
CA ILE A 111 20.95 -7.80 3.98
C ILE A 111 20.95 -7.87 2.46
N LEU A 112 22.00 -7.38 1.81
CA LEU A 112 22.09 -7.35 0.35
C LEU A 112 22.00 -8.75 -0.28
N PRO A 113 22.71 -9.80 0.20
CA PRO A 113 22.57 -11.15 -0.33
C PRO A 113 21.15 -11.72 -0.16
N VAL A 114 20.52 -11.50 0.99
CA VAL A 114 19.13 -11.94 1.24
C VAL A 114 18.15 -11.25 0.29
N LEU A 115 18.25 -9.93 0.15
CA LEU A 115 17.35 -9.15 -0.71
C LEU A 115 17.61 -9.36 -2.20
N THR A 116 18.83 -9.71 -2.59
CA THR A 116 19.19 -10.12 -3.96
C THR A 116 18.44 -11.37 -4.38
N HIS A 117 18.18 -12.30 -3.46
CA HIS A 117 17.35 -13.47 -3.72
C HIS A 117 15.85 -13.12 -3.68
N PHE A 118 15.44 -12.35 -2.67
CA PHE A 118 14.02 -12.16 -2.37
C PHE A 118 13.31 -11.14 -3.28
N PHE A 119 13.94 -10.01 -3.63
CA PHE A 119 13.27 -8.94 -4.39
C PHE A 119 12.92 -9.34 -5.83
N PRO A 120 13.82 -9.98 -6.60
CA PRO A 120 13.48 -10.48 -7.93
C PRO A 120 12.34 -11.50 -7.89
N TYR A 121 12.37 -12.42 -6.92
CA TYR A 121 11.31 -13.40 -6.72
C TYR A 121 9.95 -12.72 -6.48
N MET A 122 9.88 -11.77 -5.55
CA MET A 122 8.64 -11.05 -5.25
C MET A 122 8.12 -10.26 -6.45
N PHE A 123 9.00 -9.62 -7.20
CA PHE A 123 8.62 -8.92 -8.43
C PHE A 123 7.97 -9.86 -9.45
N VAL A 124 8.59 -11.02 -9.72
CA VAL A 124 8.05 -12.02 -10.66
C VAL A 124 6.69 -12.52 -10.18
N ARG A 125 6.61 -12.98 -8.92
CA ARG A 125 5.37 -13.53 -8.34
C ARG A 125 4.22 -12.54 -8.37
N LEU A 126 4.44 -11.31 -7.85
CA LEU A 126 3.39 -10.29 -7.80
C LEU A 126 2.97 -9.88 -9.21
N SER A 127 3.91 -9.76 -10.14
CA SER A 127 3.60 -9.42 -11.53
C SER A 127 2.69 -10.47 -12.19
N SER A 128 3.02 -11.76 -12.05
CA SER A 128 2.20 -12.85 -12.59
C SER A 128 0.79 -12.87 -11.98
N LYS A 129 0.69 -12.69 -10.66
CA LYS A 129 -0.61 -12.66 -9.98
C LYS A 129 -1.46 -11.46 -10.38
N TRP A 130 -0.85 -10.27 -10.46
CA TRP A 130 -1.57 -9.07 -10.88
C TRP A 130 -1.95 -9.09 -12.35
N GLN A 131 -1.16 -9.75 -13.20
CA GLN A 131 -1.54 -10.00 -14.58
C GLN A 131 -2.80 -10.87 -14.66
N TYR A 132 -2.87 -11.96 -13.89
CA TYR A 132 -4.06 -12.80 -13.80
C TYR A 132 -5.28 -12.02 -13.28
N ILE A 133 -5.13 -11.30 -12.17
CA ILE A 133 -6.22 -10.48 -11.60
C ILE A 133 -6.71 -9.43 -12.62
N THR A 134 -5.79 -8.79 -13.35
CA THR A 134 -6.16 -7.80 -14.37
C THR A 134 -6.95 -8.43 -15.51
N GLN A 135 -6.56 -9.63 -15.97
CA GLN A 135 -7.32 -10.38 -16.97
C GLN A 135 -8.75 -10.70 -16.50
N LEU A 136 -8.92 -11.05 -15.22
CA LEU A 136 -10.24 -11.29 -14.64
C LEU A 136 -11.11 -10.02 -14.58
N TYR A 137 -10.51 -8.86 -14.31
CA TYR A 137 -11.21 -7.58 -14.39
C TYR A 137 -11.65 -7.27 -15.82
N ASP A 138 -10.75 -7.45 -16.79
CA ASP A 138 -11.02 -7.17 -18.21
C ASP A 138 -12.08 -8.13 -18.80
N SER A 139 -12.16 -9.36 -18.30
CA SER A 139 -13.17 -10.34 -18.70
C SER A 139 -14.50 -10.20 -17.95
N GLY A 140 -14.61 -9.28 -16.98
CA GLY A 140 -15.81 -9.08 -16.17
C GLY A 140 -16.05 -10.12 -15.07
N GLY A 141 -15.09 -11.02 -14.80
CA GLY A 141 -15.29 -12.18 -13.91
C GLY A 141 -15.38 -11.86 -12.42
N ILE A 142 -14.84 -10.71 -11.98
CA ILE A 142 -14.82 -10.33 -10.55
C ILE A 142 -16.05 -9.49 -10.15
N ASP A 143 -16.69 -8.78 -11.09
CA ASP A 143 -17.84 -7.90 -10.83
C ASP A 143 -19.18 -8.59 -11.13
N ASP A 144 -19.14 -9.87 -11.50
CA ASP A 144 -20.32 -10.70 -11.71
C ASP A 144 -20.88 -11.16 -10.35
N GLU A 145 -22.21 -11.22 -10.20
CA GLU A 145 -22.87 -11.74 -8.98
C GLU A 145 -22.50 -13.22 -8.70
N GLN A 146 -21.88 -13.88 -9.69
CA GLN A 146 -21.35 -15.24 -9.65
C GLN A 146 -19.84 -15.33 -9.47
N ALA A 147 -19.15 -14.24 -9.10
CA ALA A 147 -17.71 -14.25 -8.87
C ALA A 147 -17.29 -15.40 -7.95
N ASP A 148 -16.34 -16.22 -8.40
CA ASP A 148 -15.88 -17.37 -7.63
C ASP A 148 -15.27 -16.87 -6.31
N THR A 149 -15.80 -17.37 -5.20
CA THR A 149 -15.32 -17.04 -3.85
C THR A 149 -13.82 -17.30 -3.72
N GLN A 150 -13.28 -18.26 -4.46
CA GLN A 150 -11.85 -18.55 -4.50
C GLN A 150 -11.05 -17.45 -5.20
N GLU A 151 -11.54 -16.89 -6.31
CA GLU A 151 -10.86 -15.80 -7.02
C GLU A 151 -10.84 -14.51 -6.19
N VAL A 152 -11.97 -14.19 -5.53
CA VAL A 152 -12.07 -13.04 -4.62
C VAL A 152 -11.07 -13.19 -3.47
N LEU A 153 -10.95 -14.39 -2.91
CA LEU A 153 -10.01 -14.70 -1.84
C LEU A 153 -8.56 -14.53 -2.29
N GLU A 154 -8.20 -15.05 -3.46
CA GLU A 154 -6.85 -14.95 -4.01
C GLU A 154 -6.47 -13.50 -4.35
N ALA A 155 -7.41 -12.73 -4.90
CA ALA A 155 -7.22 -11.31 -5.16
C ALA A 155 -7.02 -10.53 -3.84
N THR A 156 -7.77 -10.87 -2.80
CA THR A 156 -7.65 -10.26 -1.46
C THR A 156 -6.30 -10.57 -0.80
N LEU A 157 -5.84 -11.81 -0.92
CA LEU A 157 -4.52 -12.22 -0.44
C LEU A 157 -3.39 -11.50 -1.18
N THR A 158 -3.49 -11.41 -2.52
CA THR A 158 -2.51 -10.72 -3.38
C THR A 158 -2.40 -9.24 -3.02
N ARG A 159 -3.54 -8.56 -2.81
CA ARG A 159 -3.58 -7.16 -2.35
C ARG A 159 -2.88 -6.99 -1.01
N THR A 160 -3.23 -7.80 -0.03
CA THR A 160 -2.66 -7.71 1.31
C THR A 160 -1.14 -7.95 1.28
N LEU A 161 -0.69 -8.98 0.57
CA LEU A 161 0.73 -9.28 0.41
C LEU A 161 1.47 -8.14 -0.29
N THR A 162 0.89 -7.56 -1.35
CA THR A 162 1.47 -6.42 -2.07
C THR A 162 1.68 -5.23 -1.14
N ARG A 163 0.66 -4.87 -0.34
CA ARG A 163 0.73 -3.74 0.59
C ARG A 163 1.76 -3.94 1.70
N GLU A 164 1.90 -5.15 2.22
CA GLU A 164 2.91 -5.51 3.22
C GLU A 164 4.32 -5.51 2.62
N TYR A 165 4.46 -5.98 1.38
CA TYR A 165 5.73 -5.93 0.66
C TYR A 165 6.17 -4.50 0.34
N MET A 166 5.24 -3.60 0.00
CA MET A 166 5.56 -2.17 -0.17
C MET A 166 6.12 -1.55 1.12
N ASP A 167 5.67 -1.99 2.31
CA ASP A 167 6.23 -1.53 3.58
C ASP A 167 7.66 -2.03 3.80
N VAL A 168 7.97 -3.25 3.36
CA VAL A 168 9.34 -3.79 3.38
C VAL A 168 10.23 -2.98 2.43
N MET A 169 9.77 -2.70 1.21
CA MET A 169 10.51 -1.86 0.25
C MET A 169 10.77 -0.46 0.81
N LYS A 170 9.77 0.14 1.48
CA LYS A 170 9.94 1.44 2.14
C LYS A 170 11.08 1.42 3.16
N VAL A 171 11.05 0.47 4.09
CA VAL A 171 12.09 0.33 5.11
C VAL A 171 13.46 0.07 4.48
N ALA A 172 13.54 -0.78 3.46
CA ALA A 172 14.79 -1.10 2.79
C ALA A 172 15.40 0.11 2.05
N LEU A 173 14.57 0.92 1.39
CA LEU A 173 15.03 1.98 0.49
C LEU A 173 15.29 3.33 1.18
N ILE A 174 14.44 3.69 2.14
CA ILE A 174 14.42 5.03 2.74
C ILE A 174 14.72 4.94 4.24
N GLY A 175 14.63 3.74 4.81
CA GLY A 175 14.71 3.53 6.24
C GLY A 175 13.37 3.77 6.92
N GLY A 176 13.42 3.64 8.24
CA GLY A 176 12.28 3.79 9.12
C GLY A 176 12.66 3.17 10.44
N ALA A 177 12.80 4.01 11.47
CA ALA A 177 12.70 3.52 12.84
C ALA A 177 11.39 2.74 12.92
N SER A 178 11.39 1.60 13.62
CA SER A 178 10.23 0.75 13.90
C SER A 178 9.08 1.60 14.44
N SER A 179 8.29 2.20 13.56
CA SER A 179 7.31 3.21 13.90
C SER A 179 5.97 2.50 13.97
N GLY A 180 5.57 2.18 15.20
CA GLY A 180 4.17 1.89 15.56
C GLY A 180 3.23 3.08 15.36
N GLU A 181 3.49 3.92 14.35
CA GLU A 181 2.71 5.11 14.01
C GLU A 181 1.87 4.91 12.74
N LEU A 182 2.22 3.96 11.86
CA LEU A 182 1.42 3.67 10.66
C LEU A 182 0.15 2.85 10.96
N ASP A 183 0.13 2.06 12.05
CA ASP A 183 -1.08 1.35 12.49
C ASP A 183 -2.13 2.31 13.11
N ARG A 184 -1.74 3.54 13.49
CA ARG A 184 -2.69 4.55 14.00
C ARG A 184 -3.44 5.32 12.91
N ALA A 185 -3.01 5.22 11.65
CA ALA A 185 -3.68 5.87 10.53
C ALA A 185 -4.87 5.06 9.99
N ALA A 186 -5.02 3.79 10.40
CA ALA A 186 -6.11 2.90 9.97
C ALA A 186 -7.33 2.93 10.90
N ASP A 187 -7.28 3.66 12.02
CA ASP A 187 -8.35 3.73 13.02
C ASP A 187 -9.06 5.09 13.02
N MET A 188 -9.33 5.60 11.81
CA MET A 188 -9.89 6.93 11.59
C MET A 188 -11.42 6.86 11.52
N ASP A 189 -12.05 6.46 12.62
CA ASP A 189 -13.48 6.65 12.85
C ASP A 189 -13.77 6.99 14.32
N GLN A 190 -13.20 8.11 14.78
CA GLN A 190 -13.74 8.91 15.87
C GLN A 190 -13.00 10.25 16.01
N ASP A 191 -13.79 11.31 16.16
CA ASP A 191 -13.47 12.63 16.67
C ASP A 191 -12.78 13.65 15.73
N MET A 192 -13.69 14.40 15.10
CA MET A 192 -13.54 15.73 14.55
C MET A 192 -13.20 16.73 15.66
N ASP A 193 -11.91 16.95 15.96
CA ASP A 193 -11.28 18.26 16.26
C ASP A 193 -9.83 18.05 16.76
N ARG A 194 -8.84 18.09 15.86
CA ARG A 194 -7.42 18.19 16.22
C ARG A 194 -6.66 19.13 15.28
N THR A 195 -6.63 20.39 15.71
CA THR A 195 -5.61 21.42 15.49
C THR A 195 -4.38 21.03 14.66
N GLU A 196 -4.32 21.64 13.46
CA GLU A 196 -3.24 22.01 12.51
C GLU A 196 -1.76 21.55 12.67
N THR A 197 -1.45 20.50 13.43
CA THR A 197 -0.06 20.07 13.70
C THR A 197 0.35 18.79 12.96
N SER A 198 -0.57 18.13 12.25
CA SER A 198 -0.31 16.87 11.51
C SER A 198 -0.05 17.03 10.01
N ARG A 199 0.20 18.26 9.51
CA ARG A 199 0.50 18.51 8.08
C ARG A 199 2.00 18.51 7.73
N SER A 200 2.88 18.12 8.66
CA SER A 200 4.35 18.22 8.50
C SER A 200 5.04 16.94 7.96
N SER A 201 4.33 15.87 7.60
CA SER A 201 4.95 14.60 7.17
C SER A 201 5.31 14.48 5.68
N LEU A 202 5.19 15.55 4.88
CA LEU A 202 5.78 15.61 3.53
C LEU A 202 7.29 15.92 3.58
N GLN A 203 8.00 15.43 4.60
CA GLN A 203 9.46 15.44 4.58
C GLN A 203 9.90 14.49 3.49
N SER A 204 10.59 15.04 2.49
CA SER A 204 11.17 14.30 1.36
C SER A 204 11.94 13.11 1.88
N GLU A 205 11.37 11.93 1.70
CA GLU A 205 12.04 10.68 1.97
C GLU A 205 13.31 10.64 1.09
N VAL A 206 14.48 10.51 1.70
CA VAL A 206 15.79 10.40 1.05
C VAL A 206 16.19 8.93 1.04
N ILE A 207 16.81 8.46 -0.04
CA ILE A 207 17.34 7.10 -0.11
C ILE A 207 18.38 6.89 1.00
N SER A 208 18.21 5.83 1.77
CA SER A 208 19.12 5.43 2.85
C SER A 208 20.41 4.83 2.31
N GLU A 209 21.41 4.61 3.18
CA GLU A 209 22.64 3.91 2.81
C GLU A 209 22.35 2.50 2.26
N LEU A 210 21.48 1.74 2.94
CA LEU A 210 21.01 0.44 2.46
C LEU A 210 20.29 0.58 1.10
N GLY A 211 19.41 1.57 0.96
CA GLY A 211 18.70 1.81 -0.29
C GLY A 211 19.65 2.10 -1.46
N SER A 212 20.70 2.88 -1.21
CA SER A 212 21.77 3.16 -2.17
C SER A 212 22.51 1.88 -2.59
N LEU A 213 22.87 1.02 -1.63
CA LEU A 213 23.48 -0.28 -1.92
C LEU A 213 22.57 -1.16 -2.80
N LEU A 214 21.28 -1.22 -2.49
CA LEU A 214 20.30 -2.01 -3.24
C LEU A 214 20.04 -1.46 -4.65
N LEU A 215 20.08 -0.13 -4.83
CA LEU A 215 19.89 0.49 -6.14
C LEU A 215 21.14 0.44 -7.02
N ARG A 216 22.33 0.26 -6.43
CA ARG A 216 23.59 0.03 -7.15
C ARG A 216 23.81 -1.42 -7.57
N SER A 217 23.22 -2.37 -6.84
CA SER A 217 23.27 -3.79 -7.24
C SER A 217 22.33 -4.06 -8.41
N GLU A 218 22.89 -4.52 -9.53
CA GLU A 218 22.11 -4.89 -10.73
C GLU A 218 21.04 -5.96 -10.42
N ALA A 219 21.33 -6.86 -9.49
CA ALA A 219 20.45 -7.95 -9.14
C ALA A 219 19.17 -7.51 -8.41
N THR A 220 19.20 -6.34 -7.73
CA THR A 220 18.03 -5.81 -7.01
C THR A 220 17.42 -4.59 -7.67
N CYS A 221 18.24 -3.71 -8.27
CA CYS A 221 17.82 -2.43 -8.82
C CYS A 221 16.65 -2.54 -9.80
N GLN A 222 16.76 -3.44 -10.79
CA GLN A 222 15.72 -3.63 -11.80
C GLN A 222 14.41 -4.14 -11.18
N ALA A 223 14.49 -5.15 -10.29
CA ALA A 223 13.32 -5.71 -9.62
C ALA A 223 12.61 -4.65 -8.76
N ILE A 224 13.37 -3.84 -8.02
CA ILE A 224 12.85 -2.73 -7.22
C ILE A 224 12.12 -1.73 -8.10
N LEU A 225 12.78 -1.20 -9.13
CA LEU A 225 12.23 -0.15 -9.98
C LEU A 225 10.96 -0.65 -10.69
N LEU A 226 11.02 -1.81 -11.34
CA LEU A 226 9.87 -2.35 -12.06
C LEU A 226 8.71 -2.71 -11.13
N CYS A 227 8.98 -3.21 -9.94
CA CYS A 227 7.92 -3.49 -8.96
C CYS A 227 7.22 -2.21 -8.51
N LEU A 228 7.97 -1.15 -8.20
CA LEU A 228 7.38 0.14 -7.81
C LEU A 228 6.57 0.77 -8.94
N LEU A 229 7.09 0.73 -10.17
CA LEU A 229 6.39 1.26 -11.34
C LEU A 229 5.10 0.48 -11.64
N ARG A 230 5.13 -0.85 -11.54
CA ARG A 230 3.92 -1.67 -11.69
C ARG A 230 2.91 -1.47 -10.56
N ALA A 231 3.38 -1.27 -9.33
CA ALA A 231 2.50 -1.02 -8.19
C ALA A 231 1.67 0.27 -8.34
N LEU A 232 2.11 1.25 -9.14
CA LEU A 232 1.31 2.42 -9.50
C LEU A 232 0.06 2.08 -10.31
N SER A 233 0.06 0.95 -11.03
CA SER A 233 -0.97 0.57 -12.00
C SER A 233 -1.54 -0.83 -11.77
N TRP A 234 -1.29 -1.43 -10.60
CA TRP A 234 -2.01 -2.63 -10.18
C TRP A 234 -3.39 -2.25 -9.63
N HIS A 235 -4.38 -3.14 -9.70
CA HIS A 235 -5.75 -2.90 -9.23
C HIS A 235 -5.87 -2.89 -7.68
N ASP A 236 -5.02 -2.08 -7.04
CA ASP A 236 -4.99 -1.79 -5.60
C ASP A 236 -4.59 -0.33 -5.32
N THR A 237 -5.57 0.48 -4.94
CA THR A 237 -5.40 1.91 -4.65
C THR A 237 -4.43 2.18 -3.51
N ILE A 238 -4.32 1.28 -2.52
CA ILE A 238 -3.42 1.47 -1.37
C ILE A 238 -1.97 1.16 -1.77
N ALA A 239 -1.72 0.09 -2.52
CA ALA A 239 -0.39 -0.18 -3.06
C ALA A 239 0.09 0.95 -3.98
N SER A 240 -0.78 1.47 -4.85
CA SER A 240 -0.48 2.65 -5.68
C SER A 240 -0.06 3.85 -4.84
N LEU A 241 -0.84 4.22 -3.82
CA LEU A 241 -0.49 5.30 -2.90
C LEU A 241 0.89 5.08 -2.27
N LYS A 242 1.16 3.89 -1.72
CA LYS A 242 2.46 3.57 -1.12
C LYS A 242 3.60 3.70 -2.14
N ALA A 243 3.40 3.22 -3.37
CA ALA A 243 4.39 3.30 -4.44
C ALA A 243 4.71 4.75 -4.82
N THR A 244 3.72 5.67 -4.80
CA THR A 244 3.98 7.09 -5.13
C THR A 244 5.04 7.74 -4.24
N PHE A 245 5.11 7.34 -2.96
CA PHE A 245 6.11 7.86 -2.02
C PHE A 245 7.52 7.31 -2.27
N LEU A 246 7.64 6.15 -2.90
CA LEU A 246 8.93 5.47 -3.14
C LEU A 246 9.52 5.77 -4.52
N VAL A 247 8.69 5.99 -5.54
CA VAL A 247 9.17 6.19 -6.92
C VAL A 247 10.03 7.44 -7.03
N ALA A 248 9.60 8.58 -6.47
CA ALA A 248 10.35 9.83 -6.56
C ALA A 248 11.78 9.76 -6.00
N PRO A 249 12.03 9.27 -4.77
CA PRO A 249 13.39 9.14 -4.25
C PRO A 249 14.24 8.13 -5.03
N VAL A 250 13.67 7.00 -5.46
CA VAL A 250 14.38 6.01 -6.28
C VAL A 250 14.83 6.62 -7.61
N VAL A 251 13.93 7.29 -8.33
CA VAL A 251 14.26 7.91 -9.62
C VAL A 251 15.27 9.04 -9.47
N ARG A 252 15.18 9.86 -8.40
CA ARG A 252 16.19 10.89 -8.10
C ARG A 252 17.59 10.30 -7.90
N HIS A 253 17.67 9.19 -7.17
CA HIS A 253 18.94 8.49 -6.94
C HIS A 253 19.50 7.94 -8.25
N LEU A 254 18.70 7.20 -9.03
CA LEU A 254 19.12 6.65 -10.33
C LEU A 254 19.50 7.73 -11.36
N PHE A 255 18.84 8.89 -11.32
CA PHE A 255 19.20 10.03 -12.16
C PHE A 255 20.58 10.59 -11.79
N SER A 256 20.82 10.74 -10.48
CA SER A 256 22.07 11.26 -9.92
C SER A 256 23.25 10.31 -10.19
N ASP A 257 23.03 8.99 -10.07
CA ASP A 257 24.01 7.95 -10.39
C ASP A 257 24.16 7.71 -11.91
N HIS A 258 23.43 8.47 -12.75
CA HIS A 258 23.46 8.40 -14.21
C HIS A 258 23.02 7.06 -14.82
N SER A 259 22.31 6.23 -14.05
CA SER A 259 21.85 4.89 -14.45
C SER A 259 20.60 4.88 -15.33
N LEU A 260 19.95 6.03 -15.52
CA LEU A 260 18.72 6.13 -16.34
C LEU A 260 19.03 6.31 -17.83
N THR A 261 18.32 5.54 -18.66
CA THR A 261 18.31 5.67 -20.12
C THR A 261 17.05 6.42 -20.59
N PRO A 262 17.02 6.94 -21.83
CA PRO A 262 15.83 7.56 -22.40
C PRO A 262 14.61 6.64 -22.37
N GLN A 263 14.79 5.35 -22.65
CA GLN A 263 13.70 4.36 -22.68
C GLN A 263 13.11 4.14 -21.27
N VAL A 264 13.98 4.02 -20.25
CA VAL A 264 13.53 3.87 -18.86
C VAL A 264 12.83 5.15 -18.39
N ALA A 265 13.34 6.33 -18.73
CA ALA A 265 12.70 7.60 -18.40
C ALA A 265 11.29 7.74 -19.00
N ALA A 266 11.13 7.37 -20.27
CA ALA A 266 9.81 7.32 -20.91
C ALA A 266 8.88 6.33 -20.20
N HIS A 267 9.36 5.12 -19.90
CA HIS A 267 8.57 4.11 -19.21
C HIS A 267 8.11 4.56 -17.82
N ILE A 268 8.98 5.21 -17.04
CA ILE A 268 8.62 5.81 -15.74
C ILE A 268 7.45 6.78 -15.91
N MET A 269 7.54 7.72 -16.87
CA MET A 269 6.47 8.68 -17.11
C MET A 269 5.17 7.99 -17.54
N THR A 270 5.25 7.02 -18.45
CA THR A 270 4.10 6.22 -18.88
C THR A 270 3.42 5.51 -17.71
N CYS A 271 4.17 4.88 -16.80
CA CYS A 271 3.60 4.21 -15.63
C CYS A 271 2.88 5.19 -14.67
N VAL A 272 3.39 6.41 -14.49
CA VAL A 272 2.70 7.42 -13.69
C VAL A 272 1.37 7.84 -14.35
N LEU A 273 1.37 8.04 -15.67
CA LEU A 273 0.16 8.37 -16.42
C LEU A 273 -0.85 7.22 -16.41
N GLN A 274 -0.40 5.97 -16.50
CA GLN A 274 -1.24 4.78 -16.38
C GLN A 274 -1.85 4.65 -14.99
N GLY A 275 -1.07 4.87 -13.93
CA GLY A 275 -1.59 4.90 -12.56
C GLY A 275 -2.64 6.00 -12.37
N LEU A 276 -2.43 7.17 -12.97
CA LEU A 276 -3.41 8.26 -12.94
C LEU A 276 -4.68 7.90 -13.73
N ALA A 277 -4.55 7.17 -14.83
CA ALA A 277 -5.70 6.69 -15.58
C ALA A 277 -6.52 5.66 -14.79
N LEU A 278 -5.84 4.73 -14.09
CA LEU A 278 -6.48 3.65 -13.34
C LEU A 278 -7.06 4.08 -11.99
N HIS A 279 -6.42 5.02 -11.29
CA HIS A 279 -6.77 5.39 -9.91
C HIS A 279 -7.17 6.85 -9.72
N GLY A 280 -7.12 7.68 -10.77
CA GLY A 280 -7.38 9.12 -10.68
C GLY A 280 -8.78 9.49 -10.21
N GLN A 281 -9.74 8.56 -10.24
CA GLN A 281 -11.08 8.71 -9.67
C GLN A 281 -11.07 8.82 -8.14
N HIS A 282 -10.01 8.36 -7.48
CA HIS A 282 -9.83 8.46 -6.03
C HIS A 282 -9.00 9.70 -5.69
N GLU A 283 -9.56 10.63 -4.93
CA GLU A 283 -8.94 11.93 -4.63
C GLU A 283 -7.51 11.81 -4.06
N ALA A 284 -7.28 10.89 -3.13
CA ALA A 284 -5.96 10.66 -2.53
C ALA A 284 -4.93 10.19 -3.58
N ASN A 285 -5.30 9.24 -4.45
CA ASN A 285 -4.43 8.75 -5.51
C ASN A 285 -4.18 9.84 -6.55
N GLN A 286 -5.23 10.50 -7.02
CA GLN A 286 -5.13 11.60 -7.97
C GLN A 286 -4.18 12.68 -7.44
N GLY A 287 -4.37 13.10 -6.18
CA GLY A 287 -3.54 14.11 -5.54
C GLY A 287 -2.05 13.73 -5.52
N SER A 288 -1.74 12.48 -5.17
CA SER A 288 -0.38 11.95 -5.04
C SER A 288 0.27 11.68 -6.40
N LEU A 289 -0.46 11.12 -7.36
CA LEU A 289 0.01 10.83 -8.72
C LEU A 289 0.25 12.11 -9.52
N LEU A 290 -0.56 13.16 -9.34
CA LEU A 290 -0.29 14.47 -9.94
C LEU A 290 1.01 15.09 -9.40
N VAL A 291 1.26 14.97 -8.09
CA VAL A 291 2.52 15.43 -7.48
C VAL A 291 3.70 14.64 -8.02
N LEU A 292 3.58 13.31 -8.08
CA LEU A 292 4.60 12.43 -8.63
C LEU A 292 4.86 12.74 -10.11
N GLY A 293 3.82 12.95 -10.92
CA GLY A 293 3.95 13.27 -12.35
C GLY A 293 4.72 14.55 -12.61
N VAL A 294 4.44 15.61 -11.83
CA VAL A 294 5.24 16.85 -11.90
C VAL A 294 6.68 16.59 -11.50
N GLN A 295 6.93 15.87 -10.41
CA GLN A 295 8.30 15.53 -9.98
C GLN A 295 9.05 14.74 -11.04
N MET A 296 8.42 13.73 -11.65
CA MET A 296 9.03 12.92 -12.71
C MET A 296 9.34 13.76 -13.93
N TYR A 297 8.46 14.70 -14.30
CA TYR A 297 8.70 15.61 -15.40
C TYR A 297 9.88 16.54 -15.07
N GLU A 298 9.90 17.14 -13.87
CA GLU A 298 11.00 18.01 -13.42
C GLU A 298 12.37 17.30 -13.38
N ILE A 299 12.41 16.04 -12.94
CA ILE A 299 13.65 15.26 -12.84
C ILE A 299 14.12 14.80 -14.23
N LEU A 300 13.22 14.24 -15.03
CA LEU A 300 13.59 13.52 -16.26
C LEU A 300 13.72 14.45 -17.47
N ARG A 301 12.78 15.40 -17.64
CA ARG A 301 12.67 16.22 -18.85
C ARG A 301 13.93 17.02 -19.19
N PRO A 302 14.68 17.62 -18.24
CA PRO A 302 15.88 18.38 -18.57
C PRO A 302 16.97 17.56 -19.28
N LYS A 303 17.04 16.26 -19.01
CA LYS A 303 18.01 15.34 -19.62
C LYS A 303 17.42 14.54 -20.80
N PHE A 304 16.14 14.21 -20.74
CA PHE A 304 15.48 13.29 -21.66
C PHE A 304 14.36 14.00 -22.43
N ILE A 305 14.65 14.41 -23.66
CA ILE A 305 13.70 15.13 -24.54
C ILE A 305 12.50 14.26 -24.96
N ASN A 306 12.70 12.95 -25.05
CA ASN A 306 11.67 11.98 -25.43
C ASN A 306 10.50 11.90 -24.42
N ILE A 307 10.62 12.51 -23.25
CA ILE A 307 9.48 12.70 -22.33
C ILE A 307 8.37 13.53 -22.99
N LEU A 308 8.69 14.46 -23.90
CA LEU A 308 7.67 15.19 -24.67
C LEU A 308 6.85 14.26 -25.56
N GLU A 309 7.45 13.21 -26.13
CA GLU A 309 6.73 12.25 -26.96
C GLU A 309 5.67 11.52 -26.13
N VAL A 310 6.00 11.13 -24.89
CA VAL A 310 5.05 10.52 -23.96
C VAL A 310 3.92 11.48 -23.60
N MET A 311 4.22 12.76 -23.32
CA MET A 311 3.18 13.75 -23.01
C MET A 311 2.26 14.07 -24.19
N ASN A 312 2.78 14.02 -25.42
CA ASN A 312 1.98 14.23 -26.64
C ASN A 312 1.05 13.05 -26.96
N GLN A 313 1.26 11.88 -26.36
CA GLN A 313 0.35 10.72 -26.49
C GLN A 313 -0.91 10.84 -25.63
N ILE A 314 -0.98 11.85 -24.74
CA ILE A 314 -2.17 12.07 -23.91
C ILE A 314 -3.33 12.53 -24.80
N PRO A 315 -4.53 11.90 -24.72
CA PRO A 315 -5.68 12.31 -25.52
C PRO A 315 -6.12 13.76 -25.24
N ASN A 316 -6.40 14.52 -26.30
CA ASN A 316 -6.82 15.93 -26.25
C ASN A 316 -5.85 16.84 -25.47
N CYS A 317 -4.55 16.51 -25.50
CA CYS A 317 -3.52 17.30 -24.85
C CYS A 317 -3.27 18.61 -25.61
N SER A 318 -3.27 19.74 -24.89
CA SER A 318 -3.01 21.06 -25.47
C SER A 318 -1.49 21.27 -25.63
N PRO A 319 -0.97 21.45 -26.87
CA PRO A 319 0.45 21.69 -27.08
C PRO A 319 0.94 22.96 -26.37
N GLN A 320 0.07 23.95 -26.22
CA GLN A 320 0.36 25.19 -25.49
C GLN A 320 0.54 24.95 -23.99
N ASP A 321 -0.24 24.05 -23.39
CA ASP A 321 -0.10 23.74 -21.97
C ASP A 321 1.15 22.88 -21.70
N ILE A 322 1.53 22.00 -22.63
CA ILE A 322 2.83 21.29 -22.57
C ILE A 322 3.96 22.32 -22.62
N GLN A 323 3.93 23.24 -23.59
CA GLN A 323 4.96 24.27 -23.73
C GLN A 323 5.06 25.15 -22.48
N LYS A 324 3.92 25.59 -21.90
CA LYS A 324 3.90 26.34 -20.63
C LYS A 324 4.52 25.57 -19.47
N LEU A 325 4.28 24.25 -19.38
CA LEU A 325 4.89 23.41 -18.37
C LEU A 325 6.42 23.29 -18.59
N ASP A 326 6.83 23.09 -19.84
CA ASP A 326 8.22 22.96 -20.25
C ASP A 326 9.01 24.24 -19.96
N ASP A 327 8.51 25.39 -20.40
CA ASP A 327 9.10 26.71 -20.14
C ASP A 327 9.25 26.96 -18.63
N LYS A 328 8.21 26.67 -17.84
CA LYS A 328 8.25 26.82 -16.38
C LYS A 328 9.30 25.93 -15.73
N ILE A 329 9.49 24.73 -16.22
CA ILE A 329 10.41 23.75 -15.62
C ILE A 329 11.84 24.04 -16.03
N LEU A 330 12.09 24.44 -17.29
CA LEU A 330 13.41 24.79 -17.81
C LEU A 330 13.90 26.16 -17.30
N MET A 331 12.99 27.13 -17.08
CA MET A 331 13.33 28.44 -16.50
C MET A 331 13.50 28.40 -14.97
N SER A 332 12.90 27.41 -14.30
CA SER A 332 13.14 27.19 -12.88
C SER A 332 14.57 26.68 -12.72
N THR A 333 15.51 27.53 -12.29
CA THR A 333 16.82 27.06 -11.82
C THR A 333 16.60 25.96 -10.79
N CYS A 334 17.33 24.86 -10.94
CA CYS A 334 17.22 23.61 -10.18
C CYS A 334 17.40 23.85 -8.68
N LYS A 335 16.39 24.40 -8.02
CA LYS A 335 16.30 24.50 -6.57
C LYS A 335 15.60 23.24 -6.12
N THR A 336 16.32 22.44 -5.35
CA THR A 336 15.89 21.21 -4.66
C THR A 336 14.80 21.53 -3.63
N HIS A 337 13.71 22.17 -4.04
CA HIS A 337 12.55 22.41 -3.20
C HIS A 337 11.62 21.21 -3.32
N ASN A 338 11.59 20.42 -2.26
CA ASN A 338 10.77 19.21 -2.12
C ASN A 338 9.26 19.47 -2.17
N LYS A 339 8.82 20.72 -2.35
CA LYS A 339 7.42 21.11 -2.45
C LYS A 339 7.10 21.45 -3.90
N VAL A 340 6.28 20.60 -4.53
CA VAL A 340 5.80 20.83 -5.90
C VAL A 340 5.05 22.16 -5.95
N ASP A 341 5.43 22.99 -6.91
CA ASP A 341 4.78 24.27 -7.17
C ASP A 341 3.31 24.04 -7.56
N LYS A 342 2.40 24.74 -6.87
CA LYS A 342 0.94 24.58 -7.04
C LYS A 342 0.53 24.86 -8.49
N ASN A 343 1.16 25.82 -9.16
CA ASN A 343 0.83 26.17 -10.54
C ASN A 343 1.30 25.06 -11.51
N LYS A 344 2.49 24.49 -11.31
CA LYS A 344 2.95 23.32 -12.10
C LYS A 344 1.99 22.14 -11.96
N LYS A 345 1.52 21.87 -10.73
CA LYS A 345 0.50 20.85 -10.48
C LYS A 345 -0.81 21.11 -11.20
N GLU A 346 -1.33 22.34 -11.20
CA GLU A 346 -2.57 22.68 -11.91
C GLU A 346 -2.42 22.56 -13.44
N ILE A 347 -1.27 22.94 -14.01
CA ILE A 347 -1.00 22.75 -15.44
C ILE A 347 -0.95 21.26 -15.78
N PHE A 348 -0.20 20.47 -15.00
CA PHE A 348 -0.12 19.02 -15.19
C PHE A 348 -1.49 18.36 -15.05
N LYS A 349 -2.28 18.76 -14.05
CA LYS A 349 -3.67 18.29 -13.86
C LYS A 349 -4.53 18.57 -15.09
N ARG A 350 -4.43 19.76 -15.69
CA ARG A 350 -5.16 20.11 -16.91
C ARG A 350 -4.75 19.21 -18.08
N LEU A 351 -3.45 18.99 -18.25
CA LEU A 351 -2.90 18.11 -19.30
C LEU A 351 -3.43 16.68 -19.16
N THR A 352 -3.47 16.16 -17.94
CA THR A 352 -3.83 14.77 -17.67
C THR A 352 -5.31 14.54 -17.35
N ASN A 353 -6.15 15.58 -17.40
CA ASN A 353 -7.54 15.50 -16.92
C ASN A 353 -8.37 14.45 -17.68
N GLN A 354 -8.03 14.21 -18.96
CA GLN A 354 -8.70 13.24 -19.82
C GLN A 354 -8.28 11.79 -19.54
N LEU A 355 -7.15 11.58 -18.85
CA LEU A 355 -6.71 10.24 -18.45
C LEU A 355 -7.51 9.72 -17.26
N VAL A 356 -7.89 10.60 -16.34
CA VAL A 356 -8.57 10.24 -15.10
C VAL A 356 -9.86 9.49 -15.44
N GLY A 357 -9.85 8.17 -15.21
CA GLY A 357 -10.98 7.31 -15.46
C GLY A 357 -12.23 7.80 -14.72
N ARG A 358 -13.40 7.65 -15.33
CA ARG A 358 -14.67 7.81 -14.64
C ARG A 358 -14.95 6.52 -13.87
N SER A 359 -15.36 6.61 -12.61
CA SER A 359 -15.72 5.42 -11.84
C SER A 359 -16.84 4.64 -12.54
N VAL A 360 -16.75 3.31 -12.60
CA VAL A 360 -17.86 2.45 -13.11
C VAL A 360 -19.14 2.70 -12.29
N GLY A 361 -19.01 2.95 -10.99
CA GLY A 361 -20.11 3.37 -10.12
C GLY A 361 -20.66 4.77 -10.40
N GLN A 362 -20.00 5.61 -11.20
CA GLN A 362 -20.51 6.89 -11.71
C GLN A 362 -21.15 6.77 -13.10
N LEU A 363 -20.86 5.70 -13.86
CA LEU A 363 -21.48 5.44 -15.16
C LEU A 363 -22.95 4.98 -15.02
N PHE A 364 -23.30 4.36 -13.89
CA PHE A 364 -24.65 3.88 -13.59
C PHE A 364 -25.36 4.63 -12.45
N ARG A 365 -24.70 5.61 -11.83
CA ARG A 365 -25.41 6.55 -10.95
C ARG A 365 -26.18 7.53 -11.83
N LYS A 366 -27.50 7.40 -11.83
CA LYS A 366 -28.40 8.49 -12.20
C LYS A 366 -27.90 9.74 -11.47
N GLU A 367 -27.58 10.83 -12.17
CA GLU A 367 -27.20 12.09 -11.52
C GLU A 367 -28.30 12.45 -10.52
N VAL A 368 -28.05 12.24 -9.23
CA VAL A 368 -28.89 12.79 -8.19
C VAL A 368 -28.44 14.25 -8.08
N GLN A 369 -29.01 15.09 -8.93
CA GLN A 369 -29.13 16.51 -8.62
C GLN A 369 -29.99 16.57 -7.36
N ILE A 370 -29.35 16.57 -6.19
CA ILE A 370 -30.02 17.01 -4.97
C ILE A 370 -30.19 18.51 -5.17
N ALA A 371 -31.28 18.91 -5.84
CA ALA A 371 -31.79 20.26 -5.73
C ALA A 371 -31.96 20.51 -4.23
N ASP A 372 -31.32 21.56 -3.70
CA ASP A 372 -31.24 21.92 -2.28
C ASP A 372 -32.48 21.43 -1.52
N LEU A 373 -32.37 20.23 -0.92
CA LEU A 373 -33.47 19.71 -0.14
C LEU A 373 -33.56 20.60 1.09
N PRO A 374 -34.74 21.18 1.39
CA PRO A 374 -34.90 22.01 2.57
C PRO A 374 -34.47 21.20 3.80
N ARG A 375 -33.66 21.82 4.67
CA ARG A 375 -33.15 21.18 5.89
C ARG A 375 -34.31 20.54 6.63
N LEU A 376 -34.21 19.23 6.88
CA LEU A 376 -35.06 18.56 7.86
C LEU A 376 -34.81 19.22 9.21
N GLU A 377 -35.80 19.98 9.69
CA GLU A 377 -35.81 20.45 11.07
C GLU A 377 -35.96 19.23 11.97
N LEU A 378 -34.83 18.69 12.42
CA LEU A 378 -34.80 17.73 13.49
C LEU A 378 -35.34 18.44 14.74
N PRO A 379 -36.36 17.89 15.42
CA PRO A 379 -36.83 18.48 16.68
C PRO A 379 -35.64 18.55 17.64
N ASN A 380 -35.38 19.75 18.14
CA ASN A 380 -34.29 20.03 19.07
C ASN A 380 -34.26 18.95 20.15
N LYS A 381 -33.15 18.21 20.24
CA LYS A 381 -32.85 17.38 21.40
C LYS A 381 -32.92 18.31 22.61
N GLN A 382 -34.01 18.22 23.37
CA GLN A 382 -34.10 18.83 24.67
C GLN A 382 -32.94 18.25 25.48
N LYS A 383 -32.04 19.12 25.94
CA LYS A 383 -31.00 18.73 26.88
C LYS A 383 -31.70 18.09 28.08
N PRO A 384 -31.33 16.86 28.49
CA PRO A 384 -31.88 16.29 29.71
C PRO A 384 -31.56 17.23 30.89
N PRO A 385 -32.54 17.53 31.76
CA PRO A 385 -32.29 18.33 32.95
C PRO A 385 -31.29 17.59 33.83
N ILE A 386 -30.33 18.34 34.37
CA ILE A 386 -29.43 17.87 35.42
C ILE A 386 -30.29 17.59 36.65
N GLU A 387 -30.45 16.32 37.03
CA GLU A 387 -31.13 15.91 38.25
C GLU A 387 -30.22 16.16 39.46
N GLU A 388 -30.42 17.29 40.14
CA GLU A 388 -30.03 17.44 41.55
C GLU A 388 -31.25 17.13 42.44
N ASN A 389 -31.15 16.01 43.16
CA ASN A 389 -31.74 15.73 44.47
C ASN A 389 -33.12 16.32 44.80
N THR A 390 -34.20 15.55 44.62
CA THR A 390 -35.21 15.46 45.68
C THR A 390 -35.98 14.15 45.63
N SER A 391 -36.07 13.54 46.80
CA SER A 391 -36.75 12.29 47.13
C SER A 391 -38.22 12.21 46.70
N GLY A 392 -38.59 11.07 46.11
CA GLY A 392 -39.93 10.50 46.18
C GLY A 392 -40.88 10.90 45.07
N GLN A 393 -40.77 10.25 43.90
CA GLN A 393 -41.94 9.90 43.09
C GLN A 393 -41.61 8.76 42.11
N ASP A 394 -42.50 7.80 42.09
CA ASP A 394 -42.47 6.50 41.42
C ASP A 394 -42.23 6.64 39.89
N ILE A 395 -41.07 6.22 39.38
CA ILE A 395 -40.59 6.47 37.99
C ILE A 395 -41.26 5.54 36.96
N GLY A 396 -42.51 5.11 37.19
CA GLY A 396 -43.36 4.47 36.18
C GLY A 396 -42.84 3.16 35.54
N LEU A 397 -41.69 2.65 35.95
CA LEU A 397 -41.02 1.45 35.40
C LEU A 397 -41.86 0.18 35.60
N CYS A 398 -42.73 0.16 36.62
CA CYS A 398 -43.62 -0.96 36.89
C CYS A 398 -44.79 -1.12 35.90
N ARG A 399 -44.96 -0.21 34.92
CA ARG A 399 -46.00 -0.34 33.88
C ARG A 399 -45.55 -1.01 32.58
N LEU A 400 -44.26 -1.33 32.43
CA LEU A 400 -43.71 -1.91 31.21
C LEU A 400 -43.73 -3.45 31.16
N PHE A 401 -44.15 -4.13 32.24
CA PHE A 401 -44.10 -5.61 32.34
C PHE A 401 -45.43 -6.28 32.74
N LYS A 402 -46.58 -5.73 32.35
CA LYS A 402 -47.83 -6.51 32.40
C LYS A 402 -48.15 -7.05 31.00
N THR A 403 -48.13 -8.38 30.93
CA THR A 403 -48.43 -9.31 29.82
C THR A 403 -49.65 -8.94 29.00
#